data_AF-A0AAD4LKL0-F1
#
_entry.id   AF-A0AAD4LKL0-F1
#
_cell.length_a   1.000
_cell.length_b   1.000
_cell.length_c   1.000
_cell.angle_alpha   90.00
_cell.angle_beta   90.00
_cell.angle_gamma   90.00
#
_symmetry.space_group_name_H-M   'P 1'
#
loop_
_entity.id
_entity.type
_entity.pdbx_description
1 polymer ?
#
loop_
_entity_poly.entity_id
_entity_poly.type
_entity_poly.pdbx_seq_one_letter_code
_entity_poly.pdbx_strand_id
1 'polypeptide(L)'
;MLQVHPDSTCDVCLDQYSFSNPAKTPHAIACGHIFCLECLAHLNYPTSCPLCRKAFGIDRVKKLHVDRHIPGEREAATPGAWSLVQRLARCVRSDVDIQTTEELIREGQQWLDADNHKELVQPFSLLYTVVHHVI
;
A
#
# COMPACT_ATOMS: atom_id res chain seq x y z
N MET A 1 -0.70 11.33 -1.80
CA MET A 1 -0.61 10.76 -3.16
C MET A 1 -0.99 9.28 -3.10
N LEU A 2 -1.47 8.71 -4.21
CA LEU A 2 -1.87 7.30 -4.26
C LEU A 2 -0.61 6.43 -4.32
N GLN A 3 -0.40 5.55 -3.33
CA GLN A 3 0.71 4.61 -3.29
C GLN A 3 0.21 3.21 -3.63
N VAL A 4 0.92 2.51 -4.52
CA VAL A 4 0.59 1.12 -4.92
C VAL A 4 1.70 0.21 -4.40
N HIS A 5 1.34 -0.95 -3.84
CA HIS A 5 2.31 -1.92 -3.35
C HIS A 5 3.16 -2.46 -4.52
N PRO A 6 4.48 -2.67 -4.37
CA PRO A 6 5.34 -3.18 -5.46
C PRO A 6 4.81 -4.47 -6.10
N ASP A 7 4.20 -5.34 -5.30
CA ASP A 7 3.65 -6.62 -5.78
C ASP A 7 2.22 -6.52 -6.32
N SER A 8 1.70 -5.32 -6.57
CA SER A 8 0.36 -5.17 -7.14
C SER A 8 0.35 -5.64 -8.60
N THR A 9 -0.63 -6.47 -8.94
CA THR A 9 -0.75 -7.09 -10.26
C THR A 9 -2.06 -6.73 -10.95
N CYS A 10 -2.13 -6.98 -12.25
CA CYS A 10 -3.36 -6.88 -13.02
C CYS A 10 -4.25 -8.11 -12.80
N ASP A 11 -5.53 -7.94 -12.46
CA ASP A 11 -6.46 -9.06 -12.23
C ASP A 11 -6.81 -9.88 -13.49
N VAL A 12 -6.30 -9.50 -14.67
CA VAL A 12 -6.53 -10.22 -15.94
C VAL A 12 -5.33 -11.06 -16.34
N CYS A 13 -4.15 -10.45 -16.48
CA CYS A 13 -2.93 -11.16 -16.88
C CYS A 13 -2.09 -11.64 -15.70
N LEU A 14 -2.41 -11.20 -14.48
CA LEU A 14 -1.68 -11.48 -13.24
C LEU A 14 -0.23 -10.97 -13.21
N ASP A 15 0.20 -10.24 -14.24
CA ASP A 15 1.51 -9.59 -14.25
C ASP A 15 1.56 -8.42 -13.28
N GLN A 16 2.73 -8.21 -12.69
CA GLN A 16 3.04 -7.02 -11.90
C GLN A 16 2.92 -5.75 -12.75
N TYR A 17 2.38 -4.70 -12.14
CA TYR A 17 2.37 -3.39 -12.79
C TYR A 17 3.80 -2.87 -12.96
N SER A 18 4.09 -2.33 -14.13
CA SER A 18 5.39 -1.73 -14.44
C SER A 18 5.21 -0.31 -14.99
N PHE A 19 6.03 0.61 -14.48
CA PHE A 19 6.08 2.01 -14.93
C PHE A 19 7.15 2.24 -16.00
N SER A 20 8.04 1.27 -16.24
CA SER A 20 8.99 1.32 -17.36
C SER A 20 8.33 0.89 -18.69
N ASN A 21 7.27 0.10 -18.63
CA ASN A 21 6.49 -0.31 -19.79
C ASN A 21 5.08 0.32 -19.76
N PRO A 22 4.74 1.28 -20.64
CA PRO A 22 3.41 1.89 -20.69
C PRO A 22 2.26 0.89 -20.79
N ALA A 23 2.44 -0.24 -21.50
CA ALA A 23 1.42 -1.26 -21.66
C ALA A 23 1.06 -1.97 -20.34
N LYS A 24 2.01 -2.03 -19.41
CA LYS A 24 1.86 -2.66 -18.09
C LYS A 24 1.56 -1.64 -16.98
N THR A 25 1.29 -0.37 -17.32
CA THR A 25 0.91 0.64 -16.30
C THR A 25 -0.55 0.48 -15.88
N PRO A 26 -0.89 0.76 -14.60
CA PRO A 26 -2.25 0.63 -14.08
C PRO A 26 -3.17 1.72 -14.63
N HIS A 27 -4.36 1.32 -15.06
CA HIS A 27 -5.41 2.19 -15.58
C HIS A 27 -6.74 1.88 -14.90
N ALA A 28 -7.43 2.94 -14.47
CA ALA A 28 -8.78 2.84 -13.93
C ALA A 28 -9.81 3.03 -15.04
N ILE A 29 -10.88 2.23 -14.97
CA ILE A 29 -12.08 2.39 -15.80
C ILE A 29 -13.22 3.03 -14.97
N ALA A 30 -14.32 3.40 -15.63
CA ALA A 30 -15.41 4.18 -15.02
C ALA A 30 -16.05 3.52 -13.77
N CYS A 31 -15.97 2.19 -13.63
CA CYS A 31 -16.50 1.50 -12.46
C CYS A 31 -15.53 1.43 -11.27
N GLY A 32 -14.30 1.95 -11.40
CA GLY A 32 -13.28 1.99 -10.35
C GLY A 32 -12.31 0.81 -10.32
N HIS A 33 -12.51 -0.23 -11.14
CA HIS A 33 -11.55 -1.34 -11.24
C HIS A 33 -10.32 -0.96 -12.06
N ILE A 34 -9.19 -1.61 -11.76
CA ILE A 34 -7.87 -1.25 -12.28
C ILE A 34 -7.28 -2.43 -13.05
N PHE A 35 -6.76 -2.16 -14.24
CA PHE A 35 -6.15 -3.16 -15.13
C PHE A 35 -4.93 -2.56 -15.82
N CYS A 36 -4.06 -3.39 -16.40
CA CYS A 36 -3.01 -2.86 -17.27
C CYS A 36 -3.61 -2.40 -18.62
N LEU A 37 -2.93 -1.45 -19.28
CA LEU A 37 -3.38 -0.92 -20.57
C LEU A 37 -3.51 -2.01 -21.64
N GLU A 38 -2.56 -2.95 -21.65
CA GLU A 38 -2.56 -4.08 -22.58
C GLU A 38 -3.83 -4.91 -22.45
N CYS A 39 -4.24 -5.29 -21.23
CA CYS A 39 -5.47 -6.06 -21.05
C CYS A 39 -6.71 -5.27 -21.47
N LEU A 40 -6.76 -3.96 -21.19
CA LEU A 40 -7.88 -3.12 -21.62
C LEU A 40 -7.97 -2.99 -23.14
N ALA A 41 -6.84 -2.93 -23.84
CA ALA A 41 -6.79 -2.82 -25.30
C ALA A 41 -7.26 -4.10 -26.02
N HIS A 42 -7.16 -5.26 -25.37
CA HIS A 42 -7.59 -6.56 -25.92
C HIS A 42 -9.04 -6.93 -25.58
N LEU A 43 -9.79 -6.05 -24.91
CA LEU A 43 -11.21 -6.31 -24.63
C LEU A 43 -12.05 -6.17 -25.91
N ASN A 44 -12.90 -7.17 -26.15
CA ASN A 44 -13.84 -7.15 -27.27
C ASN A 44 -14.96 -6.11 -27.04
N TYR A 45 -15.48 -5.56 -28.14
CA TYR A 45 -16.64 -4.66 -28.09
C TYR A 45 -17.94 -5.46 -27.91
N PRO A 46 -18.88 -5.03 -27.05
CA PRO A 46 -18.80 -3.84 -26.18
C PRO A 46 -17.90 -4.06 -24.96
N THR A 47 -17.14 -3.03 -24.60
CA THR A 47 -16.21 -3.09 -23.47
C THR A 47 -16.94 -3.14 -22.13
N SER A 48 -16.82 -4.28 -21.45
CA SER A 48 -17.35 -4.52 -20.10
C SER A 48 -16.24 -4.83 -19.10
N CYS A 49 -16.35 -4.32 -17.88
CA CYS A 49 -15.40 -4.62 -16.81
C CYS A 49 -15.30 -6.14 -16.55
N PRO A 50 -14.09 -6.75 -16.56
CA PRO A 50 -13.90 -8.16 -16.24
C PRO A 50 -14.40 -8.58 -14.84
N LEU A 51 -14.42 -7.66 -13.88
CA LEU A 51 -14.76 -7.96 -12.48
C LEU A 51 -16.24 -7.77 -12.16
N CYS A 52 -16.85 -6.65 -12.58
CA CYS A 52 -18.24 -6.33 -12.25
C CYS A 52 -19.18 -6.18 -13.44
N ARG A 53 -18.69 -6.43 -14.66
CA ARG A 53 -19.46 -6.42 -15.92
C ARG A 53 -20.11 -5.08 -16.30
N LYS A 54 -19.88 -4.00 -15.54
CA LYS A 54 -20.33 -2.66 -15.92
C LYS A 54 -19.67 -2.25 -17.23
N ALA A 55 -20.49 -1.78 -18.18
CA ALA A 55 -20.02 -1.23 -19.44
C ALA A 55 -19.20 0.05 -19.20
N PHE A 56 -18.18 0.27 -20.01
CA PHE A 56 -17.37 1.49 -19.96
C PHE A 56 -16.92 1.89 -21.36
N GLY A 57 -16.68 3.18 -21.58
CA GLY A 57 -16.07 3.70 -22.81
C GLY A 57 -14.55 3.70 -22.71
N ILE A 58 -13.86 3.29 -23.78
CA ILE A 58 -12.38 3.29 -23.88
C ILE A 58 -11.82 4.71 -23.71
N ASP A 59 -12.55 5.73 -24.17
CA ASP A 59 -12.23 7.16 -24.03
C ASP A 59 -12.17 7.63 -22.56
N ARG A 60 -12.82 6.90 -21.65
CA ARG A 60 -12.88 7.20 -20.22
C ARG A 60 -11.84 6.44 -19.39
N VAL A 61 -11.00 5.61 -20.01
CA VAL A 61 -9.90 4.93 -19.33
C VAL A 61 -8.84 5.96 -18.91
N LYS A 62 -8.44 5.95 -17.65
CA LYS A 62 -7.46 6.91 -17.09
C LYS A 62 -6.25 6.17 -16.55
N LYS A 63 -5.05 6.58 -17.00
CA LYS A 63 -3.79 6.14 -16.42
C LYS A 63 -3.69 6.63 -14.97
N LEU A 64 -3.39 5.72 -14.05
CA LEU A 64 -3.13 6.08 -12.67
C LEU A 64 -1.70 6.58 -12.51
N HIS A 65 -1.56 7.77 -11.94
CA HIS A 65 -0.29 8.31 -11.48
C HIS A 65 -0.15 7.93 -10.02
N VAL A 66 0.81 7.07 -9.72
CA VAL A 66 1.01 6.52 -8.37
C VAL A 66 2.45 6.72 -7.99
N ASP A 67 2.67 6.97 -6.69
CA ASP A 67 4.02 7.04 -6.16
C ASP A 67 4.63 5.65 -6.16
N ARG A 68 5.81 5.56 -6.76
CA ARG A 68 6.58 4.33 -6.73
C ARG A 68 7.14 4.16 -5.32
N HIS A 69 6.76 3.07 -4.67
CA HIS A 69 7.55 2.59 -3.54
C HIS A 69 8.90 2.11 -4.09
N ILE A 70 9.99 2.80 -3.75
CA ILE A 70 11.35 2.38 -4.05
C ILE A 70 11.82 1.56 -2.84
N PRO A 71 11.86 0.22 -2.93
CA PRO A 71 12.45 -0.61 -1.86
C PRO A 71 13.88 -0.14 -1.64
N GLY A 72 14.25 0.12 -0.40
CA GLY A 72 15.56 0.67 -0.05
C GLY A 72 15.63 2.18 0.15
N GLU A 73 14.77 3.05 -0.41
CA GLU A 73 14.88 4.50 -0.10
C GLU A 73 14.40 4.82 1.32
N ARG A 74 13.30 4.20 1.76
CA ARG A 74 12.80 4.34 3.14
C ARG A 74 13.53 3.45 4.14
N GLU A 75 13.95 2.26 3.72
CA GLU A 75 14.72 1.34 4.58
C GLU A 75 16.17 1.80 4.76
N ALA A 76 16.79 2.44 3.75
CA ALA A 76 18.10 3.09 3.93
C ALA A 76 17.99 4.36 4.78
N ALA A 77 16.89 5.10 4.68
CA ALA A 77 16.64 6.26 5.55
C ALA A 77 16.35 5.85 7.01
N THR A 78 15.66 4.71 7.21
CA THR A 78 15.22 4.23 8.53
C THR A 78 15.33 2.70 8.67
N PRO A 79 16.54 2.14 8.86
CA PRO A 79 16.72 0.71 9.04
C PRO A 79 15.90 0.20 10.25
N GLY A 80 15.07 -0.82 10.04
CA GLY A 80 14.27 -1.45 11.10
C GLY A 80 12.87 -0.86 11.32
N ALA A 81 12.53 0.27 10.71
CA ALA A 81 11.20 0.90 10.85
C ALA A 81 10.06 -0.05 10.42
N TRP A 82 10.24 -0.73 9.29
CA TRP A 82 9.23 -1.65 8.75
C TRP A 82 9.03 -2.88 9.65
N SER A 83 10.11 -3.42 10.21
CA SER A 83 10.07 -4.53 11.17
C SER A 83 9.26 -4.15 12.42
N LEU A 84 9.48 -2.95 12.94
CA LEU A 84 8.75 -2.42 14.09
C LEU A 84 7.24 -2.23 13.77
N VAL A 85 6.91 -1.62 12.64
CA VAL A 85 5.52 -1.43 12.20
C VAL A 85 4.80 -2.77 12.01
N GLN A 86 5.46 -3.76 11.39
CA GLN A 86 4.89 -5.10 11.20
C GLN A 86 4.62 -5.79 12.54
N ARG A 87 5.51 -5.65 13.53
CA ARG A 87 5.34 -6.21 14.87
C ARG A 87 4.16 -5.54 15.60
N LEU A 88 4.08 -4.21 15.56
CA LEU A 88 2.96 -3.46 16.17
C LEU A 88 1.61 -3.80 15.50
N ALA A 89 1.57 -3.90 14.17
CA ALA A 89 0.36 -4.24 13.44
C ALA A 89 -0.18 -5.65 13.77
N ARG A 90 0.71 -6.58 14.18
CA ARG A 90 0.32 -7.92 14.63
C ARG A 90 -0.30 -7.89 16.03
N CYS A 91 0.14 -6.99 16.91
CA CYS A 91 -0.45 -6.83 18.23
C CYS A 91 -1.88 -6.29 18.19
N VAL A 92 -2.20 -5.41 17.24
CA VAL A 92 -3.57 -4.91 17.06
C VAL A 92 -4.56 -5.99 16.62
N ARG A 93 -4.08 -7.07 15.98
CA ARG A 93 -4.94 -8.13 15.42
C ARG A 93 -5.07 -9.38 16.30
N SER A 94 -4.25 -9.50 17.33
CA SER A 94 -4.16 -10.69 18.18
C SER A 94 -4.41 -10.31 19.63
N ASP A 95 -4.96 -11.22 20.43
CA ASP A 95 -4.95 -11.14 21.91
C ASP A 95 -3.49 -11.28 22.38
N VAL A 96 -2.75 -10.18 22.29
CA VAL A 96 -1.40 -10.07 22.83
C VAL A 96 -1.53 -9.47 24.22
N ASP A 97 -0.85 -10.07 25.19
CA ASP A 97 -0.87 -9.58 26.56
C ASP A 97 -0.33 -8.14 26.66
N ILE A 98 -0.79 -7.44 27.69
CA ILE A 98 -0.47 -6.03 27.93
C ILE A 98 1.05 -5.82 28.07
N GLN A 99 1.77 -6.76 28.71
CA GLN A 99 3.21 -6.62 28.94
C GLN A 99 4.01 -6.69 27.64
N THR A 100 3.68 -7.64 26.76
CA THR A 100 4.28 -7.76 25.43
C THR A 100 3.98 -6.51 24.58
N THR A 101 2.78 -5.95 24.71
CA THR A 101 2.39 -4.73 24.00
C THR A 101 3.17 -3.50 24.50
N GLU A 102 3.28 -3.32 25.81
CA GLU A 102 4.05 -2.24 26.44
C GLU A 102 5.54 -2.31 26.06
N GLU A 103 6.11 -3.51 26.02
CA GLU A 103 7.50 -3.73 25.61
C GLU A 103 7.75 -3.27 24.16
N LEU A 104 6.85 -3.63 23.24
CA LEU A 104 6.93 -3.23 21.84
C LEU A 104 6.75 -1.72 21.63
N ILE A 105 5.86 -1.11 22.41
CA ILE A 105 5.68 0.35 22.42
C ILE A 105 6.96 1.03 22.90
N ARG A 106 7.55 0.54 23.99
CA ARG A 106 8.80 1.09 24.54
C ARG A 106 9.96 0.98 23.56
N GLU A 107 10.11 -0.18 22.92
CA GLU A 107 11.12 -0.39 21.88
C GLU A 107 10.92 0.58 20.71
N GLY A 108 9.67 0.79 20.29
CA GLY A 108 9.38 1.75 19.23
C GLY A 108 9.66 3.20 19.61
N GLN A 109 9.36 3.59 20.85
CA GLN A 109 9.66 4.93 21.36
C GLN A 109 11.17 5.18 21.43
N GLN A 110 11.93 4.21 21.96
CA GLN A 110 13.39 4.28 22.00
C GLN A 110 14.00 4.37 20.59
N TRP A 111 13.41 3.66 19.62
CA TRP A 111 13.83 3.73 18.22
C TRP A 111 13.55 5.11 17.59
N LEU A 112 12.43 5.75 17.94
CA LEU A 112 12.12 7.12 17.48
C LEU A 112 12.99 8.19 18.12
N ASP A 113 13.36 8.00 19.39
CA ASP A 113 14.18 8.93 20.16
C ASP A 113 15.66 8.86 19.76
N ALA A 114 16.11 7.74 19.16
CA ALA A 114 17.42 7.64 18.53
C ALA A 114 17.49 8.55 17.28
N ASP A 115 18.51 9.40 17.22
CA ASP A 115 18.53 10.76 16.63
C ASP A 115 18.39 10.90 15.09
N ASN A 116 17.48 10.19 14.43
CA ASN A 116 17.23 10.39 12.99
C ASN A 116 15.76 10.25 12.53
N HIS A 117 14.79 10.19 13.46
CA HIS A 117 13.40 9.82 13.13
C HIS A 117 12.32 10.77 13.68
N LYS A 118 12.68 12.01 14.03
CA LYS A 118 11.76 13.01 14.63
C LYS A 118 10.50 13.30 13.79
N GLU A 119 10.59 13.19 12.46
CA GLU A 119 9.44 13.36 11.55
C GLU A 119 8.40 12.22 11.65
N LEU A 120 8.78 11.07 12.23
CA LEU A 120 7.92 9.88 12.39
C LEU A 120 7.24 9.80 13.78
N VAL A 121 7.54 10.74 14.68
CA VAL A 121 6.99 10.80 16.05
C VAL A 121 5.47 11.04 16.04
N GLN A 122 4.98 11.88 15.13
CA GLN A 122 3.56 12.20 14.99
C GLN A 122 2.71 10.97 14.59
N PRO A 123 3.05 10.21 13.53
CA PRO A 123 2.38 8.94 13.20
C PRO A 123 2.38 7.90 14.32
N PHE A 124 3.46 7.81 15.11
CA PHE A 124 3.56 6.84 16.19
C PHE A 124 2.68 7.20 17.39
N SER A 125 2.55 8.49 17.71
CA SER A 125 1.63 8.94 18.78
C SER A 125 0.16 8.61 18.48
N LEU A 126 -0.24 8.61 17.21
CA LEU A 126 -1.56 8.18 16.75
C LEU A 126 -1.74 6.66 16.88
N LEU A 127 -0.73 5.87 16.51
CA LEU A 127 -0.72 4.43 16.73
C LEU A 127 -0.79 4.09 18.22
N TYR A 128 -0.05 4.79 19.07
CA TYR A 128 -0.09 4.65 20.53
C TYR A 128 -1.51 4.90 21.08
N THR A 129 -2.16 5.99 20.65
CA THR A 129 -3.53 6.32 21.06
C THR A 129 -4.53 5.24 20.64
N VAL A 130 -4.36 4.68 19.44
CA VAL A 130 -5.26 3.62 18.91
C VAL A 130 -5.04 2.30 19.64
N VAL A 131 -3.81 1.89 19.91
CA VAL A 131 -3.50 0.65 20.65
C VAL A 131 -4.04 0.73 22.08
N HIS A 132 -3.89 1.87 22.74
CA HIS A 132 -4.32 2.07 24.13
C HIS A 132 -5.84 2.25 24.30
N HIS A 133 -6.59 2.48 23.21
CA HIS A 133 -8.06 2.55 23.21
C HIS A 133 -8.73 1.21 22.84
N VAL A 134 -7.97 0.26 22.29
CA VAL A 134 -8.48 -1.05 21.84
C VAL A 134 -8.22 -2.16 22.88
N ILE A 135 -7.35 -1.89 23.87
CA ILE A 135 -7.12 -2.70 25.07
C ILE A 135 -7.93 -2.11 26.22
#